data_AF-X0YX59-F1
#
_entry.id   AF-X0YX59-F1
#
_cell.length_a   1.000
_cell.length_b   1.000
_cell.length_c   1.000
_cell.angle_alpha   90.00
_cell.angle_beta   90.00
_cell.angle_gamma   90.00
#
_symmetry.space_group_name_H-M   'P 1'
#
loop_
_entity.id
_entity.type
_entity.pdbx_description
1 polymer ?
#
loop_
_entity_poly.entity_id
_entity_poly.type
_entity_poly.pdbx_seq_one_letter_code
_entity_poly.pdbx_strand_id
1 'polypeptide(L)'
;DYNPGFIVETGTAEQSGIISVAVPWGNGIIKFGDGRLVLSAANNITKSVHSWAGILELAHNGAAGTRNIWLSGGGLGYGIGVTISNDVQLGAANNVFDVRLGTANQSGIIYYIEPVVGTVEKTGAGTLILSAANTYIGGTTITGGTLQIGNAGTTGSIPGDVLNNANLAFNRSDNITFGGDISGSGGLTKLGTNLLTLRGTNTYAGATNIQDGTLQIGDGGMVGSIAGSGVDNSGQ
;
A
#
# COMPACT_ATOMS: atom_id res chain seq x y z
N ASP A 1 -3.64 32.10 -4.33
CA ASP A 1 -2.92 31.04 -5.07
C ASP A 1 -1.47 30.89 -4.61
N TYR A 2 -1.27 30.41 -3.39
CA TYR A 2 0.07 30.20 -2.79
C TYR A 2 0.26 28.72 -2.47
N ASN A 3 0.22 27.88 -3.50
CA ASN A 3 0.56 26.46 -3.39
C ASN A 3 1.91 26.24 -4.09
N PRO A 4 2.98 25.82 -3.39
CA PRO A 4 4.20 25.40 -4.04
C PRO A 4 3.93 24.13 -4.86
N GLY A 5 3.81 24.32 -6.18
CA GLY A 5 3.69 23.25 -7.15
C GLY A 5 5.06 22.79 -7.63
N PHE A 6 5.27 21.48 -7.70
CA PHE A 6 6.40 20.88 -8.39
C PHE A 6 5.89 20.15 -9.63
N ILE A 7 6.49 20.45 -10.78
CA ILE A 7 6.21 19.76 -12.03
C ILE A 7 7.46 18.98 -12.40
N VAL A 8 7.33 17.66 -12.56
CA VAL A 8 8.38 16.80 -13.13
C VAL A 8 7.74 16.08 -14.30
N GLU A 9 7.97 16.58 -15.52
CA GLU A 9 7.31 16.04 -16.72
C GLU A 9 7.78 14.62 -17.04
N THR A 10 9.09 14.39 -16.96
CA THR A 10 9.71 13.07 -17.21
C THR A 10 10.90 12.85 -16.28
N GLY A 11 11.37 11.60 -16.17
CA GLY A 11 12.57 11.27 -15.39
C GLY A 11 12.38 11.36 -13.88
N THR A 12 13.45 11.66 -13.15
CA THR A 12 13.46 11.78 -11.69
C THR A 12 14.12 13.10 -11.28
N ALA A 13 13.45 13.87 -10.42
CA ALA A 13 14.00 15.03 -9.74
C ALA A 13 14.09 14.73 -8.24
N GLU A 14 15.16 15.16 -7.60
CA GLU A 14 15.35 15.02 -6.16
C GLU A 14 15.35 16.40 -5.48
N GLN A 15 14.57 16.51 -4.42
CA GLN A 15 14.58 17.63 -3.50
C GLN A 15 15.10 17.11 -2.15
N SER A 16 16.29 17.59 -1.79
CA SER A 16 17.06 17.12 -0.63
C SER A 16 17.16 18.13 0.52
N GLY A 17 16.68 19.36 0.31
CA GLY A 17 16.63 20.39 1.35
C GLY A 17 15.36 20.32 2.20
N ILE A 18 15.26 21.12 3.26
CA ILE A 18 14.01 21.24 4.02
C ILE A 18 13.05 22.17 3.28
N ILE A 19 11.88 21.66 2.91
CA ILE A 19 10.74 22.47 2.48
C ILE A 19 9.93 22.88 3.72
N SER A 20 9.67 24.17 3.88
CA SER A 20 8.81 24.70 4.94
C SER A 20 7.56 25.35 4.35
N VAL A 21 6.38 24.79 4.64
CA VAL A 21 5.07 25.33 4.24
C VAL A 21 4.18 25.43 5.46
N ALA A 22 3.99 26.67 5.93
CA ALA A 22 3.21 27.01 7.12
C ALA A 22 2.26 28.18 6.85
N VAL A 23 1.50 28.09 5.76
CA VAL A 23 0.53 29.12 5.38
C VAL A 23 -0.82 28.91 6.07
N PRO A 24 -1.59 29.99 6.40
CA PRO A 24 -2.90 29.85 7.05
C PRO A 24 -3.92 29.11 6.18
N TRP A 25 -3.91 29.37 4.88
CA TRP A 25 -4.81 28.82 3.86
C TRP A 25 -4.00 28.20 2.71
N GLY A 26 -4.54 27.19 2.05
CA GLY A 26 -3.91 26.52 0.90
C GLY A 26 -3.45 25.09 1.18
N ASN A 27 -2.91 24.47 0.13
CA ASN A 27 -2.35 23.12 0.19
C ASN A 27 -0.90 23.18 0.69
N GLY A 28 -0.35 22.02 1.05
CA GLY A 28 1.08 21.87 1.33
C GLY A 28 1.86 21.89 0.02
N ILE A 29 2.27 20.72 -0.44
CA ILE A 29 2.93 20.53 -1.74
C ILE A 29 1.96 19.91 -2.73
N ILE A 30 2.06 20.27 -4.01
CA ILE A 30 1.35 19.58 -5.10
C ILE A 30 2.37 19.11 -6.14
N LYS A 31 2.34 17.81 -6.46
CA LYS A 31 3.14 17.18 -7.51
C LYS A 31 2.31 16.95 -8.78
N PHE A 32 2.83 17.44 -9.90
CA PHE A 32 2.30 17.27 -11.27
C PHE A 32 3.35 16.66 -12.21
N GLY A 33 2.92 16.31 -13.43
CA GLY A 33 3.75 15.70 -14.47
C GLY A 33 4.01 14.21 -14.23
N ASP A 34 4.31 13.46 -15.29
CA ASP A 34 4.39 11.99 -15.25
C ASP A 34 5.68 11.45 -14.62
N GLY A 35 6.67 12.32 -14.41
CA GLY A 35 7.94 11.97 -13.78
C GLY A 35 7.87 11.75 -12.27
N ARG A 36 9.02 11.43 -11.69
CA ARG A 36 9.19 11.15 -10.26
C ARG A 36 9.79 12.36 -9.54
N LEU A 37 9.19 12.78 -8.43
CA LEU A 37 9.78 13.74 -7.50
C LEU A 37 10.13 13.02 -6.20
N VAL A 38 11.39 13.04 -5.78
CA VAL A 38 11.86 12.46 -4.52
C VAL A 38 11.99 13.57 -3.48
N LEU A 39 11.35 13.40 -2.33
CA LEU A 39 11.58 14.20 -1.13
C LEU A 39 12.47 13.38 -0.17
N SER A 40 13.75 13.72 -0.08
CA SER A 40 14.75 12.93 0.65
C SER A 40 15.08 13.43 2.05
N ALA A 41 14.49 14.55 2.48
CA ALA A 41 14.65 15.11 3.83
C ALA A 41 13.33 15.15 4.61
N ALA A 42 13.43 15.32 5.94
CA ALA A 42 12.28 15.71 6.75
C ALA A 42 11.84 17.14 6.39
N ASN A 43 10.54 17.33 6.13
CA ASN A 43 9.99 18.61 5.72
C ASN A 43 9.03 19.18 6.78
N ASN A 44 9.01 20.50 6.89
CA ASN A 44 8.11 21.25 7.79
C ASN A 44 6.84 21.66 7.04
N ILE A 45 6.10 20.67 6.52
CA ILE A 45 4.85 20.88 5.80
C ILE A 45 3.69 20.63 6.78
N THR A 46 2.91 21.67 7.04
CA THR A 46 1.81 21.63 8.03
C THR A 46 0.41 21.52 7.39
N LYS A 47 0.38 21.27 6.08
CA LYS A 47 -0.80 21.15 5.22
C LYS A 47 -0.70 19.88 4.37
N SER A 48 -1.80 19.45 3.76
CA SER A 48 -1.83 18.20 2.99
C SER A 48 -0.88 18.22 1.79
N VAL A 49 -0.27 17.08 1.48
CA VAL A 49 0.58 16.89 0.30
C VAL A 49 -0.24 16.18 -0.78
N HIS A 50 -0.14 16.61 -2.03
CA HIS A 50 -0.97 16.10 -3.13
C HIS A 50 -0.09 15.50 -4.23
N SER A 51 -0.43 14.30 -4.70
CA SER A 51 0.15 13.66 -5.88
C SER A 51 -0.92 13.49 -6.95
N TRP A 52 -0.86 14.31 -8.01
CA TRP A 52 -1.86 14.32 -9.08
C TRP A 52 -1.43 13.58 -10.35
N ALA A 53 -0.12 13.46 -10.57
CA ALA A 53 0.44 12.69 -11.68
C ALA A 53 1.86 12.21 -11.36
N GLY A 54 2.30 11.16 -12.08
CA GLY A 54 3.61 10.55 -11.88
C GLY A 54 3.76 9.96 -10.48
N ILE A 55 4.97 10.01 -9.93
CA ILE A 55 5.26 9.49 -8.58
C ILE A 55 5.81 10.61 -7.69
N LEU A 56 5.22 10.78 -6.51
CA LEU A 56 5.85 11.50 -5.41
C LEU A 56 6.50 10.47 -4.48
N GLU A 57 7.82 10.39 -4.46
CA GLU A 57 8.57 9.49 -3.59
C GLU A 57 8.94 10.14 -2.26
N LEU A 58 8.57 9.48 -1.17
CA LEU A 58 8.94 9.85 0.19
C LEU A 58 10.12 8.98 0.63
N ALA A 59 11.33 9.53 0.55
CA ALA A 59 12.56 8.82 0.91
C ALA A 59 12.99 9.04 2.37
N HIS A 60 12.14 9.68 3.18
CA HIS A 60 12.35 9.92 4.60
C HIS A 60 11.01 9.90 5.36
N ASN A 61 11.01 9.44 6.62
CA ASN A 61 9.78 9.29 7.43
C ASN A 61 9.00 10.61 7.59
N GLY A 62 9.71 11.73 7.67
CA GLY A 62 9.14 13.08 7.77
C GLY A 62 8.95 13.81 6.43
N ALA A 63 9.10 13.12 5.29
CA ALA A 63 9.14 13.79 3.98
C ALA A 63 7.82 14.50 3.61
N ALA A 64 6.67 13.96 4.01
CA ALA A 64 5.36 14.56 3.75
C ALA A 64 4.91 15.58 4.81
N GLY A 65 5.70 15.81 5.86
CA GLY A 65 5.29 16.64 6.99
C GLY A 65 4.22 15.97 7.86
N THR A 66 3.26 16.75 8.39
CA THR A 66 2.40 16.30 9.50
C THR A 66 0.94 16.05 9.14
N ARG A 67 0.53 16.30 7.90
CA ARG A 67 -0.85 16.15 7.43
C ARG A 67 -0.98 15.03 6.39
N ASN A 68 -2.20 14.81 5.93
CA ASN A 68 -2.53 13.71 5.03
C ASN A 68 -1.87 13.90 3.66
N ILE A 69 -1.68 12.77 2.98
CA ILE A 69 -1.30 12.71 1.58
C ILE A 69 -2.58 12.46 0.77
N TRP A 70 -2.80 13.18 -0.31
CA TRP A 70 -3.92 12.98 -1.22
C TRP A 70 -3.43 12.55 -2.59
N LEU A 71 -3.84 11.36 -3.03
CA LEU A 71 -3.61 10.84 -4.37
C LEU A 71 -4.83 11.13 -5.24
N SER A 72 -4.62 11.72 -6.41
CA SER A 72 -5.71 12.03 -7.37
C SER A 72 -5.25 11.75 -8.79
N GLY A 73 -4.82 10.52 -9.05
CA GLY A 73 -4.25 10.08 -10.34
C GLY A 73 -2.73 9.94 -10.35
N GLY A 74 -2.05 10.44 -9.31
CA GLY A 74 -0.63 10.22 -9.07
C GLY A 74 -0.36 9.04 -8.14
N GLY A 75 0.89 8.59 -8.12
CA GLY A 75 1.40 7.56 -7.22
C GLY A 75 2.17 8.13 -6.04
N LEU A 76 2.31 7.28 -5.02
CA LEU A 76 3.17 7.46 -3.86
C LEU A 76 4.32 6.45 -3.94
N GLY A 77 5.54 6.95 -4.02
CA GLY A 77 6.75 6.16 -3.95
C GLY A 77 7.27 6.11 -2.52
N TYR A 78 7.90 5.01 -2.15
CA TYR A 78 8.52 4.85 -0.83
C TYR A 78 10.01 4.54 -0.97
N GLY A 79 10.83 5.27 -0.22
CA GLY A 79 12.24 4.94 -0.06
C GLY A 79 12.46 3.66 0.76
N ILE A 80 13.69 3.17 0.77
CA ILE A 80 14.06 1.97 1.54
C ILE A 80 13.98 2.27 3.05
N GLY A 81 13.29 1.41 3.79
CA GLY A 81 13.22 1.47 5.26
C GLY A 81 12.31 2.55 5.82
N VAL A 82 11.62 3.32 4.97
CA VAL A 82 10.76 4.40 5.44
C VAL A 82 9.50 3.87 6.10
N THR A 83 9.04 4.59 7.12
CA THR A 83 7.70 4.44 7.68
C THR A 83 6.96 5.76 7.50
N ILE A 84 5.87 5.73 6.72
CA ILE A 84 5.02 6.88 6.46
C ILE A 84 3.80 6.77 7.36
N SER A 85 3.73 7.65 8.36
CA SER A 85 2.62 7.70 9.32
C SER A 85 1.47 8.59 8.88
N ASN A 86 1.66 9.36 7.81
CA ASN A 86 0.61 10.20 7.22
C ASN A 86 -0.51 9.30 6.68
N ASP A 87 -1.76 9.66 6.98
CA ASP A 87 -2.90 9.03 6.33
C ASP A 87 -2.90 9.37 4.84
N VAL A 88 -3.35 8.42 4.02
CA VAL A 88 -3.42 8.54 2.57
C VAL A 88 -4.87 8.53 2.14
N GLN A 89 -5.32 9.65 1.59
CA GLN A 89 -6.63 9.79 0.99
C GLN A 89 -6.54 9.46 -0.50
N LEU A 90 -7.38 8.54 -0.95
CA LEU A 90 -7.50 8.17 -2.35
C LEU A 90 -8.55 9.03 -3.07
N GLY A 91 -8.23 9.42 -4.30
CA GLY A 91 -9.16 10.01 -5.26
C GLY A 91 -9.71 8.97 -6.23
N ALA A 92 -10.52 9.46 -7.19
CA ALA A 92 -11.30 8.69 -8.16
C ALA A 92 -10.52 7.79 -9.15
N ALA A 93 -9.19 7.81 -9.10
CA ALA A 93 -8.33 7.13 -10.06
C ALA A 93 -7.70 5.86 -9.48
N ASN A 94 -6.96 5.13 -10.30
CA ASN A 94 -6.02 4.14 -9.79
C ASN A 94 -4.87 4.84 -9.06
N ASN A 95 -4.60 4.44 -7.84
CA ASN A 95 -3.58 5.07 -6.99
C ASN A 95 -2.41 4.10 -6.84
N VAL A 96 -1.26 4.47 -7.40
CA VAL A 96 -0.06 3.64 -7.40
C VAL A 96 0.71 3.82 -6.10
N PHE A 97 1.08 2.70 -5.48
CA PHE A 97 1.98 2.63 -4.34
C PHE A 97 3.22 1.86 -4.79
N ASP A 98 4.34 2.57 -4.94
CA ASP A 98 5.58 2.04 -5.53
C ASP A 98 6.66 1.86 -4.47
N VAL A 99 7.16 0.64 -4.35
CA VAL A 99 8.37 0.34 -3.56
C VAL A 99 9.36 -0.29 -4.52
N ARG A 100 10.28 0.50 -5.08
CA ARG A 100 11.25 0.00 -6.07
C ARG A 100 12.07 -1.16 -5.52
N LEU A 101 12.60 -1.01 -4.31
CA LEU A 101 13.51 -1.95 -3.66
C LEU A 101 13.31 -1.92 -2.14
N GLY A 102 13.79 -2.96 -1.45
CA GLY A 102 13.77 -3.03 0.00
C GLY A 102 12.36 -3.16 0.58
N THR A 103 12.15 -2.58 1.75
CA THR A 103 10.88 -2.64 2.48
C THR A 103 10.50 -1.26 2.97
N ALA A 104 9.22 -0.93 2.86
CA ALA A 104 8.64 0.29 3.41
C ALA A 104 7.34 -0.02 4.17
N ASN A 105 6.99 0.82 5.14
CA ASN A 105 5.76 0.66 5.93
C ASN A 105 4.85 1.89 5.78
N GLN A 106 3.61 1.66 5.37
CA GLN A 106 2.54 2.63 5.45
C GLN A 106 1.76 2.37 6.75
N SER A 107 1.98 3.21 7.76
CA SER A 107 1.38 3.07 9.08
C SER A 107 0.21 4.02 9.34
N GLY A 108 0.03 5.05 8.51
CA GLY A 108 -1.22 5.83 8.44
C GLY A 108 -2.28 5.07 7.64
N ILE A 109 -3.55 5.35 7.91
CA ILE A 109 -4.66 4.66 7.21
C ILE A 109 -4.71 5.08 5.74
N ILE A 110 -4.97 4.13 4.85
CA ILE A 110 -5.40 4.41 3.48
C ILE A 110 -6.93 4.39 3.48
N TYR A 111 -7.52 5.52 3.10
CA TYR A 111 -8.96 5.72 3.11
C TYR A 111 -9.41 6.52 1.88
N TYR A 112 -10.72 6.67 1.75
CA TYR A 112 -11.34 7.41 0.67
C TYR A 112 -12.48 8.28 1.23
N ILE A 113 -12.88 9.33 0.48
CA ILE A 113 -14.07 10.14 0.76
C ILE A 113 -15.00 10.17 -0.47
N GLU A 114 -16.30 10.00 -0.24
CA GLU A 114 -17.33 9.93 -1.29
C GLU A 114 -17.32 11.10 -2.29
N PRO A 115 -17.65 10.87 -3.59
CA PRO A 115 -18.45 9.76 -4.14
C PRO A 115 -17.77 8.79 -5.15
N VAL A 116 -16.43 8.80 -5.33
CA VAL A 116 -15.76 7.92 -6.32
C VAL A 116 -14.71 6.94 -5.78
N VAL A 117 -14.96 5.64 -5.94
CA VAL A 117 -14.13 4.52 -5.49
C VAL A 117 -12.73 4.50 -6.15
N GLY A 118 -11.68 4.93 -5.45
CA GLY A 118 -10.30 4.76 -5.88
C GLY A 118 -9.77 3.34 -5.62
N THR A 119 -8.99 2.78 -6.55
CA THR A 119 -8.28 1.51 -6.38
C THR A 119 -6.85 1.73 -5.88
N VAL A 120 -6.27 0.67 -5.28
CA VAL A 120 -4.87 0.64 -4.85
C VAL A 120 -4.09 -0.29 -5.77
N GLU A 121 -2.95 0.18 -6.30
CA GLU A 121 -2.03 -0.65 -7.07
C GLU A 121 -0.64 -0.68 -6.44
N LYS A 122 -0.20 -1.86 -5.98
CA LYS A 122 1.18 -2.08 -5.50
C LYS A 122 2.10 -2.44 -6.68
N THR A 123 3.10 -1.58 -6.93
CA THR A 123 4.14 -1.73 -7.96
C THR A 123 5.54 -1.77 -7.35
N GLY A 124 6.56 -2.01 -8.18
CA GLY A 124 7.96 -2.09 -7.76
C GLY A 124 8.32 -3.42 -7.10
N ALA A 125 9.61 -3.77 -7.11
CA ALA A 125 10.07 -5.10 -6.69
C ALA A 125 10.14 -5.29 -5.16
N GLY A 126 10.10 -4.19 -4.40
CA GLY A 126 10.17 -4.21 -2.94
C GLY A 126 8.86 -4.62 -2.26
N THR A 127 8.92 -4.64 -0.92
CA THR A 127 7.80 -4.96 -0.03
C THR A 127 7.16 -3.68 0.49
N LEU A 128 5.87 -3.50 0.23
CA LEU A 128 5.05 -2.52 0.96
C LEU A 128 4.33 -3.23 2.09
N ILE A 129 4.56 -2.78 3.32
CA ILE A 129 3.82 -3.21 4.50
C ILE A 129 2.68 -2.21 4.73
N LEU A 130 1.46 -2.73 4.88
CA LEU A 130 0.30 -1.98 5.33
C LEU A 130 0.01 -2.38 6.79
N SER A 131 0.47 -1.57 7.75
CA SER A 131 0.32 -1.87 9.18
C SER A 131 -0.93 -1.24 9.81
N ALA A 132 -1.62 -0.35 9.10
CA ALA A 132 -2.87 0.27 9.52
C ALA A 132 -4.11 -0.54 9.09
N ALA A 133 -5.25 -0.30 9.73
CA ALA A 133 -6.52 -0.83 9.29
C ALA A 133 -7.09 0.07 8.17
N ASN A 134 -6.92 -0.33 6.92
CA ASN A 134 -7.33 0.48 5.77
C ASN A 134 -8.84 0.38 5.51
N THR A 135 -9.41 1.47 5.01
CA THR A 135 -10.87 1.64 4.84
C THR A 135 -11.26 2.20 3.47
N TYR A 136 -10.35 2.18 2.50
CA TYR A 136 -10.71 2.42 1.10
C TYR A 136 -11.74 1.38 0.63
N ILE A 137 -12.45 1.64 -0.46
CA ILE A 137 -13.54 0.74 -0.91
C ILE A 137 -13.27 0.11 -2.28
N GLY A 138 -12.26 0.58 -3.01
CA GLY A 138 -11.84 -0.05 -4.25
C GLY A 138 -11.06 -1.34 -4.02
N GLY A 139 -10.93 -2.13 -5.08
CA GLY A 139 -10.09 -3.32 -5.06
C GLY A 139 -8.60 -3.00 -4.96
N THR A 140 -7.81 -4.04 -4.70
CA THR A 140 -6.35 -3.97 -4.62
C THR A 140 -5.73 -4.76 -5.76
N THR A 141 -4.81 -4.16 -6.50
CA THR A 141 -4.02 -4.85 -7.52
C THR A 141 -2.56 -4.91 -7.08
N ILE A 142 -1.92 -6.08 -7.20
CA ILE A 142 -0.49 -6.25 -6.94
C ILE A 142 0.16 -6.63 -8.26
N THR A 143 0.86 -5.67 -8.88
CA THR A 143 1.55 -5.87 -10.15
C THR A 143 3.03 -6.22 -9.97
N GLY A 144 3.62 -5.90 -8.81
CA GLY A 144 5.02 -6.23 -8.52
C GLY A 144 5.39 -6.29 -7.04
N GLY A 145 6.44 -7.07 -6.75
CA GLY A 145 7.01 -7.21 -5.41
C GLY A 145 6.06 -7.89 -4.43
N THR A 146 6.08 -7.45 -3.17
CA THR A 146 5.19 -7.97 -2.12
C THR A 146 4.31 -6.87 -1.55
N LEU A 147 3.02 -7.15 -1.41
CA LEU A 147 2.13 -6.42 -0.50
C LEU A 147 1.97 -7.25 0.78
N GLN A 148 2.41 -6.74 1.92
CA GLN A 148 2.31 -7.41 3.21
C GLN A 148 1.26 -6.73 4.09
N ILE A 149 0.32 -7.52 4.60
CA ILE A 149 -0.72 -7.06 5.52
C ILE A 149 -0.29 -7.34 6.95
N GLY A 150 -0.10 -6.26 7.72
CA GLY A 150 0.43 -6.32 9.08
C GLY A 150 1.95 -6.43 9.15
N ASN A 151 2.46 -6.19 10.37
CA ASN A 151 3.90 -6.25 10.68
C ASN A 151 4.15 -7.01 11.99
N ALA A 152 3.65 -8.25 12.07
CA ALA A 152 3.65 -9.11 13.26
C ALA A 152 2.91 -8.54 14.50
N GLY A 153 2.22 -7.39 14.36
CA GLY A 153 1.34 -6.81 15.39
C GLY A 153 -0.10 -7.31 15.29
N THR A 154 -1.02 -6.59 15.94
CA THR A 154 -2.49 -6.83 15.93
C THR A 154 -3.27 -5.87 15.03
N THR A 155 -2.58 -5.12 14.16
CA THR A 155 -3.18 -4.22 13.16
C THR A 155 -2.69 -4.54 11.75
N GLY A 156 -3.44 -4.04 10.76
CA GLY A 156 -3.21 -4.32 9.34
C GLY A 156 -4.43 -4.99 8.73
N SER A 157 -5.07 -4.32 7.77
CA SER A 157 -6.14 -4.88 6.97
C SER A 157 -6.24 -4.20 5.62
N ILE A 158 -6.70 -4.93 4.61
CA ILE A 158 -7.18 -4.36 3.36
C ILE A 158 -8.62 -4.85 3.12
N PRO A 159 -9.50 -3.99 2.57
CA PRO A 159 -10.84 -4.38 2.15
C PRO A 159 -10.86 -4.82 0.67
N GLY A 160 -11.95 -5.51 0.30
CA GLY A 160 -12.26 -5.86 -1.08
C GLY A 160 -11.40 -6.98 -1.68
N ASP A 161 -11.61 -7.21 -2.97
CA ASP A 161 -10.91 -8.24 -3.74
C ASP A 161 -9.48 -7.83 -4.08
N VAL A 162 -8.64 -8.85 -4.29
CA VAL A 162 -7.24 -8.69 -4.67
C VAL A 162 -6.97 -9.37 -6.01
N LEU A 163 -6.54 -8.57 -6.99
CA LEU A 163 -5.87 -9.08 -8.19
C LEU A 163 -4.36 -9.19 -7.90
N ASN A 164 -3.92 -10.38 -7.53
CA ASN A 164 -2.55 -10.68 -7.15
C ASN A 164 -1.76 -11.27 -8.33
N ASN A 165 -0.91 -10.47 -8.96
CA ASN A 165 0.00 -10.92 -10.01
C ASN A 165 1.46 -11.01 -9.54
N ALA A 166 1.72 -10.86 -8.24
CA ALA A 166 3.04 -10.99 -7.63
C ALA A 166 2.97 -11.76 -6.31
N ASN A 167 3.13 -11.11 -5.16
CA ASN A 167 3.03 -11.77 -3.86
C ASN A 167 2.14 -10.97 -2.88
N LEU A 168 1.16 -11.66 -2.30
CA LEU A 168 0.35 -11.17 -1.18
C LEU A 168 0.78 -11.90 0.09
N ALA A 169 1.20 -11.16 1.11
CA ALA A 169 1.66 -11.73 2.38
C ALA A 169 0.79 -11.29 3.56
N PHE A 170 0.56 -12.17 4.53
CA PHE A 170 -0.13 -11.86 5.77
C PHE A 170 0.78 -12.12 6.97
N ASN A 171 1.09 -11.06 7.72
CA ASN A 171 1.93 -11.09 8.92
C ASN A 171 1.21 -10.43 10.10
N ARG A 172 0.24 -11.16 10.67
CA ARG A 172 -0.63 -10.72 11.78
C ARG A 172 -0.44 -11.69 12.96
N SER A 173 -0.58 -11.21 14.19
CA SER A 173 -0.42 -12.04 15.40
C SER A 173 -1.75 -12.51 16.01
N ASP A 174 -2.85 -11.83 15.70
CA ASP A 174 -4.23 -12.17 16.02
C ASP A 174 -4.89 -12.93 14.87
N ASN A 175 -5.89 -13.76 15.19
CA ASN A 175 -6.62 -14.50 14.18
C ASN A 175 -7.43 -13.55 13.29
N ILE A 176 -7.33 -13.71 11.98
CA ILE A 176 -8.03 -12.85 11.02
C ILE A 176 -8.79 -13.67 9.99
N THR A 177 -9.86 -13.09 9.50
CA THR A 177 -10.60 -13.57 8.32
C THR A 177 -10.41 -12.58 7.19
N PHE A 178 -9.94 -13.06 6.04
CA PHE A 178 -9.93 -12.30 4.80
C PHE A 178 -11.08 -12.77 3.90
N GLY A 179 -12.01 -11.85 3.63
CA GLY A 179 -13.25 -12.14 2.92
C GLY A 179 -13.24 -11.90 1.41
N GLY A 180 -12.28 -11.10 0.91
CA GLY A 180 -12.17 -10.80 -0.52
C GLY A 180 -11.68 -11.98 -1.33
N ASP A 181 -12.03 -12.01 -2.61
CA ASP A 181 -11.50 -12.97 -3.56
C ASP A 181 -10.03 -12.64 -3.87
N ILE A 182 -9.19 -13.66 -4.04
CA ILE A 182 -7.81 -13.51 -4.46
C ILE A 182 -7.64 -14.20 -5.82
N SER A 183 -7.35 -13.42 -6.85
CA SER A 183 -7.18 -13.90 -8.23
C SER A 183 -5.79 -13.54 -8.78
N GLY A 184 -5.46 -13.98 -10.00
CA GLY A 184 -4.25 -13.57 -10.72
C GLY A 184 -3.16 -14.64 -10.80
N SER A 185 -1.97 -14.27 -11.26
CA SER A 185 -0.85 -15.21 -11.44
C SER A 185 0.06 -15.38 -10.22
N GLY A 186 -0.11 -14.53 -9.20
CA GLY A 186 0.77 -14.42 -8.04
C GLY A 186 0.59 -15.50 -6.97
N GLY A 187 1.47 -15.49 -5.98
CA GLY A 187 1.46 -16.40 -4.83
C GLY A 187 0.96 -15.73 -3.55
N LEU A 188 0.62 -16.57 -2.56
CA LEU A 188 0.24 -16.15 -1.22
C LEU A 188 1.26 -16.63 -0.20
N THR A 189 1.68 -15.76 0.71
CA THR A 189 2.57 -16.11 1.81
C THR A 189 1.92 -15.84 3.17
N LYS A 190 1.82 -16.86 4.02
CA LYS A 190 1.34 -16.76 5.39
C LYS A 190 2.55 -16.75 6.33
N LEU A 191 2.79 -15.59 6.97
CA LEU A 191 4.00 -15.30 7.75
C LEU A 191 3.78 -15.24 9.26
N GLY A 192 2.61 -14.80 9.72
CA GLY A 192 2.34 -14.60 11.14
C GLY A 192 2.06 -15.91 11.88
N THR A 193 2.16 -15.95 13.21
CA THR A 193 1.84 -17.15 14.02
C THR A 193 0.34 -17.44 14.13
N ASN A 194 -0.51 -16.53 13.65
CA ASN A 194 -1.96 -16.55 13.83
C ASN A 194 -2.68 -17.58 12.94
N LEU A 195 -4.00 -17.73 13.15
CA LEU A 195 -4.92 -18.31 12.17
C LEU A 195 -5.31 -17.26 11.11
N LEU A 196 -5.01 -17.52 9.85
CA LEU A 196 -5.59 -16.81 8.70
C LEU A 196 -6.70 -17.67 8.09
N THR A 197 -7.92 -17.17 8.08
CA THR A 197 -9.05 -17.79 7.38
C THR A 197 -9.32 -17.07 6.06
N LEU A 198 -9.22 -17.78 4.94
CA LEU A 198 -9.61 -17.27 3.62
C LEU A 198 -11.04 -17.72 3.28
N ARG A 199 -11.97 -16.76 3.17
CA ARG A 199 -13.38 -17.06 2.85
C ARG A 199 -13.76 -16.85 1.39
N GLY A 200 -13.00 -16.00 0.68
CA GLY A 200 -13.22 -15.73 -0.74
C GLY A 200 -12.91 -16.94 -1.63
N THR A 201 -13.29 -16.83 -2.90
CA THR A 201 -12.91 -17.76 -3.97
C THR A 201 -11.51 -17.42 -4.44
N ASN A 202 -10.51 -18.20 -4.02
CA ASN A 202 -9.11 -17.88 -4.35
C ASN A 202 -8.66 -18.67 -5.58
N THR A 203 -8.53 -17.96 -6.70
CA THR A 203 -8.18 -18.49 -8.02
C THR A 203 -6.76 -18.13 -8.47
N TYR A 204 -5.95 -17.55 -7.60
CA TYR A 204 -4.57 -17.24 -7.93
C TYR A 204 -3.77 -18.51 -8.30
N ALA A 205 -2.89 -18.39 -9.30
CA ALA A 205 -2.18 -19.55 -9.84
C ALA A 205 -0.83 -19.85 -9.15
N GLY A 206 -0.23 -18.87 -8.47
CA GLY A 206 1.04 -19.05 -7.77
C GLY A 206 0.93 -19.95 -6.54
N ALA A 207 2.08 -20.28 -5.95
CA ALA A 207 2.15 -21.14 -4.78
C ALA A 207 1.57 -20.47 -3.53
N THR A 208 1.07 -21.30 -2.61
CA THR A 208 0.71 -20.91 -1.25
C THR A 208 1.83 -21.36 -0.31
N ASN A 209 2.54 -20.41 0.30
CA ASN A 209 3.64 -20.69 1.23
C ASN A 209 3.18 -20.40 2.66
N ILE A 210 3.16 -21.42 3.52
CA ILE A 210 2.84 -21.31 4.95
C ILE A 210 4.15 -21.40 5.71
N GLN A 211 4.67 -20.24 6.13
CA GLN A 211 5.92 -20.15 6.88
C GLN A 211 5.70 -20.22 8.40
N ASP A 212 4.53 -19.81 8.88
CA ASP A 212 4.17 -19.89 10.30
C ASP A 212 2.63 -19.89 10.50
N GLY A 213 2.19 -20.37 11.66
CA GLY A 213 0.80 -20.45 12.09
C GLY A 213 -0.07 -21.35 11.21
N THR A 214 -1.36 -21.01 11.13
CA THR A 214 -2.36 -21.83 10.43
C THR A 214 -3.02 -21.05 9.30
N LEU A 215 -3.16 -21.69 8.13
CA LEU A 215 -4.02 -21.24 7.05
C LEU A 215 -5.26 -22.14 6.99
N GLN A 216 -6.45 -21.55 7.10
CA GLN A 216 -7.73 -22.22 6.98
C GLN A 216 -8.47 -21.73 5.74
N ILE A 217 -9.07 -22.65 4.98
CA ILE A 217 -9.89 -22.36 3.80
C ILE A 217 -11.35 -22.53 4.16
N GLY A 218 -12.13 -21.47 3.94
CA GLY A 218 -13.52 -21.37 4.38
C GLY A 218 -13.67 -21.33 5.90
N ASP A 219 -14.89 -21.11 6.38
CA ASP A 219 -15.25 -21.12 7.80
C ASP A 219 -16.19 -22.29 8.18
N GLY A 220 -16.04 -23.42 7.48
CA GLY A 220 -16.90 -24.59 7.65
C GLY A 220 -18.19 -24.55 6.81
N GLY A 221 -18.38 -23.51 5.99
CA GLY A 221 -19.42 -23.44 4.96
C GLY A 221 -19.02 -24.07 3.62
N MET A 222 -19.84 -23.88 2.58
CA MET A 222 -19.56 -24.32 1.20
C MET A 222 -18.67 -23.33 0.41
N VAL A 223 -18.16 -22.29 1.06
CA VAL A 223 -17.40 -21.20 0.45
C VAL A 223 -15.93 -21.26 0.87
N GLY A 224 -15.04 -20.92 -0.06
CA GLY A 224 -13.59 -20.99 0.12
C GLY A 224 -12.94 -22.01 -0.82
N SER A 225 -11.96 -21.56 -1.59
CA SER A 225 -11.13 -22.41 -2.45
C SER A 225 -9.72 -21.84 -2.57
N ILE A 226 -8.74 -22.68 -2.91
CA ILE A 226 -7.43 -22.26 -3.42
C ILE A 226 -7.16 -23.09 -4.68
N ALA A 227 -6.93 -22.43 -5.81
CA ALA A 227 -6.55 -23.06 -7.07
C ALA A 227 -5.03 -23.13 -7.32
N GLY A 228 -4.22 -22.60 -6.39
CA GLY A 228 -2.77 -22.42 -6.54
C GLY A 228 -2.01 -23.67 -6.98
N SER A 229 -0.87 -23.45 -7.64
CA SER A 229 -0.01 -24.50 -8.22
C SER A 229 0.64 -25.45 -7.20
N GLY A 230 0.55 -25.15 -5.91
CA GLY A 230 1.01 -26.01 -4.83
C GLY A 230 0.91 -25.32 -3.46
N VAL A 231 0.93 -26.12 -2.40
CA VAL A 231 1.02 -25.65 -1.01
C VAL A 231 2.36 -26.11 -0.43
N ASP A 232 3.23 -25.15 -0.12
CA ASP A 232 4.46 -25.38 0.64
C ASP A 232 4.18 -25.06 2.11
N ASN A 233 4.28 -26.06 2.97
CA ASN A 233 4.05 -25.95 4.40
C ASN A 233 5.35 -26.20 5.18
N SER A 234 6.33 -25.32 4.97
CA SER A 234 7.66 -25.37 5.60
C SER A 234 7.70 -24.81 7.02
N GLY A 235 6.59 -24.29 7.55
CA GLY A 235 6.45 -23.76 8.91
C GLY A 235 6.24 -24.78 10.03
N GLN A 236 6.61 -26.05 9.85
CA GLN A 236 6.58 -27.10 10.89
C GLN A 236 7.97 -27.56 11.30
#